data_AF-A0A0T7H5A8-F1
#
_entry.id   AF-A0A0T7H5A8-F1
#
_cell.length_a   1.000
_cell.length_b   1.000
_cell.length_c   1.000
_cell.angle_alpha   90.00
_cell.angle_beta   90.00
_cell.angle_gamma   90.00
#
_symmetry.space_group_name_H-M   'P 1'
#
loop_
_entity.id
_entity.type
_entity.pdbx_description
1 polymer ?
#
loop_
_entity_poly.entity_id
_entity_poly.type
_entity_poly.pdbx_seq_one_letter_code
_entity_poly.pdbx_strand_id
1 'polypeptide(L)'
;VIRELRDEGIPVCSHVGLIPSKVTWTGGFKAVGKTADSAMTIWNAVKALEEAGAFAAEIEVVPAEVASLISAQTSLFMISMGAGAGCDAQYLFADDVLGQSRGHVPRHAKTYRNFAAEFDRLQHERIAAFREFRRDIESGAYPAEPHNVGVASEELARFRNMING
;
A
#
# COMPACT_ATOMS: atom_id res chain seq x y z
N VAL A 1 13.84 13.78 17.65
CA VAL A 1 12.88 13.71 16.52
C VAL A 1 11.45 13.68 17.00
N ILE A 2 10.95 12.61 17.63
CA ILE A 2 9.53 12.55 18.06
C ILE A 2 9.15 13.71 18.99
N ARG A 3 9.99 14.00 19.98
CA ARG A 3 9.78 15.14 20.89
C ARG A 3 9.65 16.48 20.14
N GLU A 4 10.56 16.73 19.21
CA GLU A 4 10.53 17.94 18.36
C GLU A 4 9.27 18.00 17.49
N LEU A 5 8.88 16.88 16.85
CA LEU A 5 7.66 16.82 16.04
C LEU A 5 6.42 17.12 16.88
N ARG A 6 6.35 16.56 18.09
CA ARG A 6 5.28 16.86 19.05
C ARG A 6 5.27 18.33 19.47
N ASP A 7 6.43 18.90 19.77
CA ASP A 7 6.56 20.30 20.20
C ASP A 7 6.14 21.27 19.07
N GLU A 8 6.29 20.85 17.82
CA GLU A 8 5.78 21.53 16.62
C GLU A 8 4.32 21.16 16.25
N GLY A 9 3.61 20.40 17.10
CA GLY A 9 2.20 20.05 16.89
C GLY A 9 1.95 18.98 15.81
N ILE A 10 2.97 18.23 15.41
CA ILE A 10 2.88 17.14 14.43
C ILE A 10 2.67 15.82 15.17
N PRO A 11 1.49 15.18 15.08
CA PRO A 11 1.24 13.92 15.78
C PRO A 11 2.05 12.78 15.17
N VAL A 12 2.65 11.95 16.03
CA VAL A 12 3.47 10.81 15.60
C VAL A 12 2.83 9.49 16.04
N CYS A 13 2.49 8.65 15.06
CA CYS A 13 2.30 7.22 15.23
C CYS A 13 3.63 6.54 14.92
N SER A 14 4.16 5.77 15.88
CA SER A 14 5.45 5.08 15.74
C SER A 14 5.24 3.57 15.55
N HIS A 15 6.31 2.80 15.64
CA HIS A 15 6.28 1.35 15.41
C HIS A 15 7.28 0.63 16.32
N VAL A 16 6.84 -0.45 16.98
CA VAL A 16 7.65 -1.37 17.80
C VAL A 16 7.42 -2.84 17.39
N GLY A 17 8.26 -3.74 17.90
CA GLY A 17 8.23 -5.15 17.48
C GLY A 17 9.05 -5.36 16.21
N LEU A 18 8.50 -6.10 15.24
CA LEU A 18 9.13 -6.29 13.94
C LEU A 18 8.89 -5.07 13.05
N ILE A 19 9.89 -4.21 12.90
CA ILE A 19 9.82 -3.07 11.96
C ILE A 19 10.37 -3.52 10.59
N PRO A 20 9.57 -3.55 9.50
CA PRO A 20 10.01 -4.05 8.18
C PRO A 20 11.28 -3.37 7.64
N SER A 21 11.43 -2.06 7.84
CA SER A 21 12.63 -1.32 7.43
C SER A 21 13.90 -1.67 8.22
N LYS A 22 13.77 -2.42 9.32
CA LYS A 22 14.85 -2.84 10.22
C LYS A 22 15.03 -4.36 10.28
N VAL A 23 14.50 -5.11 9.31
CA VAL A 23 14.50 -6.60 9.36
C VAL A 23 15.88 -7.23 9.43
N THR A 24 16.94 -6.53 8.98
CA THR A 24 18.32 -7.03 9.12
C THR A 24 18.74 -7.15 10.58
N TRP A 25 18.25 -6.26 11.46
CA TRP A 25 18.52 -6.28 12.90
C TRP A 25 17.81 -7.44 13.61
N THR A 26 16.68 -7.91 13.07
CA THR A 26 15.93 -9.06 13.59
C THR A 26 16.32 -10.38 12.92
N GLY A 27 17.26 -10.35 11.96
CA GLY A 27 17.66 -11.53 11.19
C GLY A 27 16.58 -12.04 10.24
N GLY A 28 15.80 -11.13 9.65
CA GLY A 28 14.69 -11.36 8.73
C GLY A 28 13.32 -11.01 9.33
N PHE A 29 12.26 -11.31 8.58
CA PHE A 29 10.87 -11.18 9.01
C PHE A 29 10.52 -12.27 10.03
N LYS A 30 10.88 -12.03 11.30
CA LYS A 30 10.74 -12.99 12.39
C LYS A 30 9.98 -12.38 13.55
N ALA A 31 9.23 -13.23 14.24
CA ALA A 31 8.60 -12.84 15.49
C ALA A 31 9.65 -12.47 16.54
N VAL A 32 9.42 -11.34 17.21
CA VAL A 32 10.22 -10.83 18.33
C VAL A 32 9.39 -10.85 19.61
N GLY A 33 10.01 -10.67 20.78
CA GLY A 33 9.29 -10.69 22.06
C GLY A 33 8.95 -12.10 22.57
N LYS A 34 9.58 -13.15 22.01
CA LYS A 34 9.36 -14.55 22.41
C LYS A 34 10.08 -14.95 23.70
N THR A 35 10.99 -14.12 24.19
CA THR A 35 11.69 -14.28 25.47
C THR A 35 11.45 -13.03 26.31
N ALA A 36 11.57 -13.15 27.64
CA ALA A 36 11.41 -12.02 28.55
C ALA A 36 12.34 -10.84 28.17
N ASP A 37 13.61 -11.10 27.86
CA ASP A 37 14.56 -10.05 27.46
C ASP A 37 14.15 -9.35 26.16
N SER A 38 13.68 -10.12 25.17
CA SER A 38 13.21 -9.55 23.90
C SER A 38 11.91 -8.77 24.08
N ALA A 39 11.00 -9.24 24.94
CA ALA A 39 9.78 -8.52 25.30
C ALA A 39 10.09 -7.23 26.06
N MET A 40 11.07 -7.25 26.97
CA MET A 40 11.51 -6.07 27.71
C MET A 40 12.14 -5.03 26.80
N THR A 41 12.85 -5.46 25.74
CA THR A 41 13.36 -4.55 24.70
C THR A 41 12.20 -3.81 24.00
N ILE A 42 11.11 -4.51 23.68
CA ILE A 42 9.92 -3.90 23.07
C ILE A 42 9.24 -2.94 24.05
N TRP A 43 9.09 -3.35 25.30
CA TRP A 43 8.52 -2.51 26.36
C TRP A 43 9.31 -1.21 26.56
N ASN A 44 10.63 -1.30 26.64
CA ASN A 44 11.49 -0.12 26.76
C ASN A 44 11.35 0.81 25.54
N ALA A 45 11.19 0.25 24.34
CA ALA A 45 10.92 1.04 23.15
C ALA A 45 9.55 1.74 23.25
N VAL A 46 8.50 1.05 23.69
CA VAL A 46 7.18 1.65 23.94
C VAL A 46 7.26 2.80 24.93
N LYS A 47 7.96 2.62 26.06
CA LYS A 47 8.13 3.69 27.05
C LYS A 47 8.94 4.86 26.52
N ALA A 48 9.98 4.62 25.74
CA ALA A 48 10.72 5.70 25.09
C ALA A 48 9.84 6.51 24.10
N LEU A 49 8.93 5.85 23.38
CA LEU A 49 7.97 6.52 22.50
C LEU A 49 6.94 7.33 23.29
N GLU A 50 6.42 6.76 24.37
CA GLU A 50 5.50 7.41 25.30
C GLU A 50 6.13 8.67 25.92
N GLU A 51 7.35 8.56 26.44
CA GLU A 51 8.11 9.68 27.01
C GLU A 51 8.48 10.77 25.99
N ALA A 52 8.68 10.38 24.72
CA ALA A 52 8.92 11.30 23.63
C ALA A 52 7.61 12.00 23.17
N GLY A 53 6.45 11.45 23.53
CA GLY A 53 5.12 11.97 23.23
C GLY A 53 4.58 11.59 21.86
N ALA A 54 4.90 10.37 21.39
CA ALA A 54 4.07 9.72 20.39
C ALA A 54 2.64 9.56 20.95
N PHE A 55 1.62 9.55 20.09
CA PHE A 55 0.24 9.31 20.52
C PHE A 55 -0.19 7.85 20.31
N ALA A 56 0.47 7.16 19.39
CA ALA A 56 0.17 5.79 19.00
C ALA A 56 1.44 5.03 18.62
N ALA A 57 1.37 3.71 18.68
CA ALA A 57 2.39 2.84 18.11
C ALA A 57 1.78 1.58 17.51
N GLU A 58 2.25 1.22 16.32
CA GLU A 58 2.07 -0.11 15.76
C GLU A 58 2.91 -1.12 16.54
N ILE A 59 2.37 -2.32 16.79
CA ILE A 59 3.08 -3.45 17.36
C ILE A 59 2.94 -4.67 16.44
N GLU A 60 4.05 -5.00 15.78
CA GLU A 60 4.06 -5.97 14.68
C GLU A 60 4.77 -7.29 15.06
N VAL A 61 4.09 -8.42 14.81
CA VAL A 61 4.61 -9.80 14.97
C VAL A 61 5.26 -10.05 16.36
N VAL A 62 4.50 -9.73 17.41
CA VAL A 62 4.82 -9.97 18.84
C VAL A 62 3.84 -11.02 19.40
N PRO A 63 4.21 -11.90 20.35
CA PRO A 63 3.26 -12.79 21.00
C PRO A 63 2.04 -12.04 21.57
N ALA A 64 0.84 -12.59 21.36
CA ALA A 64 -0.41 -11.92 21.68
C ALA A 64 -0.53 -11.50 23.15
N GLU A 65 -0.12 -12.37 24.08
CA GLU A 65 -0.14 -12.09 25.52
C GLU A 65 0.81 -10.93 25.90
N VAL A 66 1.99 -10.87 25.26
CA VAL A 66 2.97 -9.78 25.47
C VAL A 66 2.40 -8.46 24.96
N ALA A 67 1.85 -8.44 23.74
CA ALA A 67 1.26 -7.24 23.16
C ALA A 67 0.05 -6.74 23.97
N SER A 68 -0.80 -7.65 24.44
CA SER A 68 -1.96 -7.33 25.29
C SER A 68 -1.52 -6.69 26.62
N LEU A 69 -0.50 -7.27 27.27
CA LEU A 69 0.03 -6.72 28.51
C LEU A 69 0.66 -5.34 28.31
N ILE A 70 1.43 -5.15 27.24
CA ILE A 70 2.01 -3.85 26.88
C ILE A 70 0.91 -2.81 26.67
N SER A 71 -0.11 -3.15 25.87
CA SER A 71 -1.24 -2.26 25.57
C SER A 71 -1.97 -1.83 26.83
N ALA A 72 -2.18 -2.73 27.78
CA ALA A 72 -2.84 -2.43 29.04
C ALA A 72 -2.03 -1.51 29.99
N GLN A 73 -0.72 -1.30 29.73
CA GLN A 73 0.21 -0.64 30.65
C GLN A 73 0.85 0.64 30.07
N THR A 74 0.56 0.98 28.81
CA THR A 74 0.99 2.22 28.16
C THR A 74 -0.20 3.14 27.94
N SER A 75 0.05 4.44 27.88
CA SER A 75 -0.96 5.42 27.46
C SER A 75 -1.06 5.58 25.93
N LEU A 76 -0.15 4.96 25.17
CA LEU A 76 -0.19 4.98 23.70
C LEU A 76 -1.40 4.20 23.17
N PHE A 77 -2.02 4.70 22.11
CA PHE A 77 -2.96 3.93 21.32
C PHE A 77 -2.22 2.84 20.52
N MET A 78 -2.39 1.59 20.89
CA MET A 78 -1.64 0.46 20.32
C MET A 78 -2.39 -0.18 19.16
N ILE A 79 -1.71 -0.33 18.02
CA ILE A 79 -2.28 -0.86 16.78
C ILE A 79 -1.56 -2.17 16.44
N SER A 80 -2.26 -3.30 16.48
CA SER A 80 -1.66 -4.61 16.29
C SER A 80 -1.69 -5.06 14.83
N MET A 81 -0.58 -5.64 14.36
CA MET A 81 -0.55 -6.48 13.17
C MET A 81 0.20 -7.78 13.47
N GLY A 82 -0.52 -8.90 13.45
CA GLY A 82 0.06 -10.18 13.82
C GLY A 82 0.51 -10.28 15.28
N ALA A 83 0.00 -9.41 16.15
CA ALA A 83 0.27 -9.41 17.59
C ALA A 83 -1.00 -9.64 18.44
N GLY A 84 -2.03 -10.26 17.87
CA GLY A 84 -3.27 -10.61 18.57
C GLY A 84 -4.24 -9.44 18.75
N ALA A 85 -5.40 -9.74 19.35
CA ALA A 85 -6.55 -8.83 19.44
C ALA A 85 -6.57 -7.95 20.72
N GLY A 86 -5.56 -8.04 21.59
CA GLY A 86 -5.55 -7.32 22.87
C GLY A 86 -5.00 -5.89 22.83
N CYS A 87 -4.77 -5.34 21.64
CA CYS A 87 -4.46 -3.92 21.43
C CYS A 87 -5.71 -3.16 20.99
N ASP A 88 -5.65 -1.83 21.02
CA ASP A 88 -6.79 -0.94 20.77
C ASP A 88 -7.33 -1.00 19.33
N ALA A 89 -6.45 -1.31 18.37
CA ALA A 89 -6.82 -1.45 16.97
C ALA A 89 -6.05 -2.58 16.28
N GLN A 90 -6.51 -2.92 15.07
CA GLN A 90 -5.90 -3.91 14.19
C GLN A 90 -5.67 -3.28 12.82
N TYR A 91 -4.58 -3.64 12.16
CA TYR A 91 -4.36 -3.28 10.76
C TYR A 91 -3.77 -4.44 9.96
N LEU A 92 -3.96 -4.37 8.64
CA LEU A 92 -3.38 -5.21 7.62
C LEU A 92 -3.13 -4.37 6.38
N PHE A 93 -2.20 -4.79 5.52
CA PHE A 93 -2.03 -4.17 4.21
C PHE A 93 -3.25 -4.44 3.32
N ALA A 94 -3.72 -3.39 2.64
CA ALA A 94 -4.86 -3.50 1.72
C ALA A 94 -4.59 -4.54 0.63
N ASP A 95 -3.36 -4.61 0.11
CA ASP A 95 -2.96 -5.60 -0.90
C ASP A 95 -3.18 -7.05 -0.43
N ASP A 96 -2.92 -7.34 0.85
CA ASP A 96 -3.13 -8.68 1.40
C ASP A 96 -4.62 -8.97 1.61
N VAL A 97 -5.37 -7.99 2.10
CA VAL A 97 -6.83 -8.09 2.30
C VAL A 97 -7.55 -8.30 0.97
N LEU A 98 -7.15 -7.57 -0.07
CA LEU A 98 -7.75 -7.60 -1.41
C LEU A 98 -7.19 -8.74 -2.28
N GLY A 99 -6.10 -9.39 -1.86
CA GLY A 99 -5.42 -10.44 -2.62
C GLY A 99 -4.81 -9.91 -3.91
N GLN A 100 -4.12 -8.77 -3.81
CA GLN A 100 -3.35 -8.14 -4.89
C GLN A 100 -1.91 -8.64 -4.91
N SER A 101 -1.33 -8.92 -3.74
CA SER A 101 0.01 -9.48 -3.58
C SER A 101 0.14 -10.83 -4.31
N ARG A 102 1.21 -10.99 -5.10
CA ARG A 102 1.57 -12.27 -5.73
C ARG A 102 2.67 -12.95 -4.94
N GLY A 103 2.55 -14.26 -4.76
CA GLY A 103 3.56 -15.08 -4.07
C GLY A 103 3.29 -15.20 -2.58
N HIS A 104 4.27 -14.82 -1.74
CA HIS A 104 4.21 -15.04 -0.30
C HIS A 104 3.27 -14.04 0.38
N VAL A 105 2.20 -14.54 0.99
CA VAL A 105 1.33 -13.78 1.89
C VAL A 105 1.79 -14.02 3.33
N PRO A 106 2.04 -12.98 4.15
CA PRO A 106 2.44 -13.15 5.54
C PRO A 106 1.41 -13.96 6.34
N ARG A 107 1.88 -14.83 7.25
CA ARG A 107 1.02 -15.73 8.03
C ARG A 107 -0.06 -15.03 8.88
N HIS A 108 0.16 -13.76 9.20
CA HIS A 108 -0.72 -12.96 10.05
C HIS A 108 -1.74 -12.14 9.23
N ALA A 109 -1.61 -12.14 7.91
CA ALA A 109 -2.57 -11.52 7.02
C ALA A 109 -3.75 -12.47 6.72
N LYS A 110 -4.85 -11.88 6.29
CA LYS A 110 -6.03 -12.60 5.83
C LYS A 110 -6.54 -12.00 4.54
N THR A 111 -6.61 -12.83 3.50
CA THR A 111 -7.11 -12.44 2.18
C THR A 111 -8.61 -12.70 2.07
N TYR A 112 -9.34 -11.70 1.59
CA TYR A 112 -10.80 -11.75 1.46
C TYR A 112 -11.26 -11.78 0.00
N ARG A 113 -10.42 -11.35 -0.94
CA ARG A 113 -10.71 -11.31 -2.38
C ARG A 113 -9.48 -11.72 -3.18
N ASN A 114 -9.64 -11.91 -4.49
CA ASN A 114 -8.54 -12.22 -5.40
C ASN A 114 -8.46 -11.15 -6.50
N PHE A 115 -7.99 -9.96 -6.13
CA PHE A 115 -7.85 -8.86 -7.08
C PHE A 115 -6.71 -9.09 -8.07
N ALA A 116 -5.72 -9.91 -7.72
CA ALA A 116 -4.66 -10.31 -8.65
C ALA A 116 -5.24 -11.01 -9.91
N ALA A 117 -6.25 -11.87 -9.75
CA ALA A 117 -6.93 -12.51 -10.88
C ALA A 117 -7.76 -11.52 -11.71
N GLU A 118 -8.44 -10.56 -11.06
CA GLU A 118 -9.17 -9.51 -11.79
C GLU A 118 -8.22 -8.60 -12.55
N PHE A 119 -7.06 -8.27 -11.98
CA PHE A 119 -6.03 -7.51 -12.69
C PHE A 119 -5.43 -8.29 -13.85
N ASP A 120 -5.23 -9.61 -13.74
CA ASP A 120 -4.80 -10.45 -14.87
C ASP A 120 -5.84 -10.43 -15.98
N ARG A 121 -7.12 -10.62 -15.63
CA ARG A 121 -8.22 -10.55 -16.59
C ARG A 121 -8.26 -9.19 -17.29
N LEU A 122 -8.26 -8.09 -16.53
CA LEU A 122 -8.25 -6.74 -17.09
C LEU A 122 -7.00 -6.46 -17.93
N GLN A 123 -5.84 -7.01 -17.55
CA GLN A 123 -4.62 -6.85 -18.32
C GLN A 123 -4.69 -7.58 -19.66
N HIS A 124 -5.29 -8.77 -19.71
CA HIS A 124 -5.56 -9.46 -20.97
C HIS A 124 -6.51 -8.64 -21.87
N GLU A 125 -7.59 -8.09 -21.31
CA GLU A 125 -8.53 -7.24 -22.05
C GLU A 125 -7.85 -5.99 -22.61
N ARG A 126 -7.00 -5.32 -21.81
CA ARG A 126 -6.21 -4.16 -22.29
C ARG A 126 -5.34 -4.54 -23.47
N ILE A 127 -4.62 -5.66 -23.38
CA ILE A 127 -3.76 -6.13 -24.46
C ILE A 127 -4.58 -6.49 -25.71
N ALA A 128 -5.73 -7.14 -25.55
CA ALA A 128 -6.63 -7.49 -26.65
C ALA A 128 -7.14 -6.23 -27.37
N ALA A 129 -7.64 -5.24 -26.62
CA ALA A 129 -8.14 -3.99 -27.17
C ALA A 129 -7.05 -3.23 -27.97
N PHE A 130 -5.81 -3.17 -27.46
CA PHE A 130 -4.73 -2.53 -28.21
C PHE A 130 -4.29 -3.32 -29.45
N ARG A 131 -4.45 -4.66 -29.47
CA ARG A 131 -4.23 -5.47 -30.68
C ARG A 131 -5.34 -5.26 -31.71
N GLU A 132 -6.58 -5.12 -31.28
CA GLU A 132 -7.71 -4.74 -32.14
C GLU A 132 -7.48 -3.37 -32.76
N PHE A 133 -7.19 -2.37 -31.94
CA PHE A 133 -6.86 -1.03 -32.41
C PHE A 133 -5.71 -1.03 -33.43
N ARG A 134 -4.64 -1.78 -33.16
CA ARG A 134 -3.54 -1.93 -34.11
C ARG A 134 -3.99 -2.53 -35.45
N ARG A 135 -4.83 -3.58 -35.42
CA ARG A 135 -5.38 -4.19 -36.65
C ARG A 135 -6.25 -3.20 -37.44
N ASP A 136 -7.02 -2.37 -36.76
CA ASP A 136 -7.84 -1.35 -37.41
C ASP A 136 -6.98 -0.29 -38.10
N ILE A 137 -5.86 0.11 -37.49
CA ILE A 137 -4.88 1.02 -38.11
C ILE A 137 -4.23 0.36 -39.33
N GLU A 138 -3.74 -0.87 -39.20
CA GLU A 138 -3.02 -1.58 -40.28
C GLU A 138 -3.93 -1.89 -41.48
N SER A 139 -5.22 -2.12 -41.24
CA SER A 139 -6.21 -2.36 -42.30
C SER A 139 -6.86 -1.09 -42.86
N GLY A 140 -6.67 0.07 -42.20
CA GLY A 140 -7.38 1.31 -42.51
C GLY A 140 -8.86 1.32 -42.06
N ALA A 141 -9.30 0.35 -41.25
CA ALA A 141 -10.65 0.33 -40.66
C ALA A 141 -10.85 1.46 -39.63
N TYR A 142 -9.76 1.93 -39.00
CA TYR A 142 -9.75 3.13 -38.16
C TYR A 142 -8.71 4.15 -38.67
N PRO A 143 -9.05 5.45 -38.72
CA PRO A 143 -10.38 6.02 -38.44
C PRO A 143 -11.40 5.70 -39.54
N ALA A 144 -12.59 5.27 -39.13
CA ALA A 144 -13.78 5.23 -40.00
C ALA A 144 -14.44 6.62 -40.12
N GLU A 145 -15.37 6.77 -41.06
CA GLU A 145 -16.04 8.04 -41.36
C GLU A 145 -16.62 8.80 -40.15
N PRO A 146 -17.27 8.15 -39.15
CA PRO A 146 -17.77 8.86 -37.97
C PRO A 146 -16.68 9.51 -37.10
N HIS A 147 -15.42 9.08 -37.24
CA HIS A 147 -14.28 9.65 -36.52
C HIS A 147 -13.62 10.80 -37.29
N ASN A 148 -13.97 10.99 -38.57
CA ASN A 148 -13.43 12.04 -39.40
C ASN A 148 -14.20 13.34 -39.18
N VAL A 149 -13.47 14.45 -39.14
CA VAL A 149 -14.07 15.79 -39.18
C VAL A 149 -13.97 16.31 -40.61
N GLY A 150 -15.13 16.63 -41.19
CA GLY A 150 -15.20 17.17 -42.55
C GLY A 150 -14.80 18.64 -42.64
N VAL A 151 -14.52 19.09 -43.87
CA VAL A 151 -14.29 20.50 -44.23
C VAL A 151 -15.15 20.86 -45.44
N ALA A 152 -15.73 22.06 -45.44
CA ALA A 152 -16.47 22.55 -46.60
C ALA A 152 -15.54 22.61 -47.82
N SER A 153 -16.05 22.22 -48.99
CA SER A 153 -15.23 22.08 -50.19
C SER A 153 -14.59 23.40 -50.64
N GLU A 154 -15.26 24.54 -50.41
CA GLU A 154 -14.70 25.85 -50.77
C GLU A 154 -13.51 26.23 -49.88
N GLU A 155 -13.59 25.97 -48.58
CA GLU A 155 -12.50 26.26 -47.63
C GLU A 155 -11.29 25.38 -47.88
N LEU A 156 -11.49 24.10 -48.23
CA LEU A 156 -10.38 23.21 -48.62
C LEU A 156 -9.69 23.68 -49.90
N ALA A 157 -10.45 24.16 -50.90
CA ALA A 157 -9.88 24.71 -52.14
C ALA A 157 -9.08 25.99 -51.88
N ARG A 158 -9.61 26.89 -51.04
CA ARG A 158 -8.91 28.10 -50.62
C ARG A 158 -7.60 27.77 -49.91
N PHE A 159 -7.62 26.83 -48.96
CA PHE A 159 -6.41 26.38 -48.27
C PHE A 159 -5.36 25.82 -49.23
N ARG A 160 -5.76 25.00 -50.21
CA ARG A 160 -4.85 24.47 -51.25
C ARG A 160 -4.16 25.57 -52.05
N ASN A 161 -4.85 26.66 -52.37
CA ASN A 161 -4.25 27.80 -53.07
C ASN A 161 -3.26 28.56 -52.17
N MET A 162 -3.55 28.67 -50.87
CA MET A 162 -2.66 29.36 -49.91
C MET A 162 -1.33 28.64 -49.70
N ILE A 163 -1.30 27.30 -49.79
CA ILE A 163 -0.08 26.52 -49.54
C ILE A 163 0.76 26.25 -50.79
N ASN A 164 0.19 26.39 -51.99
CA ASN A 164 0.86 26.14 -53.27
C ASN A 164 1.30 27.42 -54.00
N GLY A 165 0.96 28.59 -53.44
CA GLY A 165 1.43 29.91 -53.90
C GLY A 165 2.53 30.45 -53.00
#